data_AF-A0A7V9M841-F1
#
_entry.id   AF-A0A7V9M841-F1
#
_cell.length_a   1.000
_cell.length_b   1.000
_cell.length_c   1.000
_cell.angle_alpha   90.00
_cell.angle_beta   90.00
_cell.angle_gamma   90.00
#
_symmetry.space_group_name_H-M   'P 1'
#
loop_
_entity.id
_entity.type
_entity.pdbx_description
1 polymer ?
#
loop_
_entity_poly.entity_id
_entity_poly.type
_entity_poly.pdbx_seq_one_letter_code
_entity_poly.pdbx_strand_id
1 'polypeptide(L)'
;FADRAELAWLERLLHPKVMARTEAWREELAALPDPPALAVNEVPLLYETGSEDRFDLVVVITAPGELRAERAGERLDDREDRLLSDDVKVGRADFAYVNDGSLTDLDAFVADVTQTLDRHHT
;
A
#
# COMPACT_ATOMS: atom_id res chain seq x y z
N PHE A 1 10.34 18.44 -3.00
CA PHE A 1 10.36 19.60 -3.90
C PHE A 1 10.35 20.85 -3.04
N ALA A 2 11.19 21.85 -3.36
CA ALA A 2 11.19 23.11 -2.64
C ALA A 2 9.93 23.96 -2.94
N ASP A 3 9.32 23.76 -4.12
CA ASP A 3 8.07 24.40 -4.53
C ASP A 3 6.92 23.38 -4.60
N ARG A 4 5.82 23.68 -3.88
CA ARG A 4 4.60 22.87 -3.86
C ARG A 4 3.84 22.90 -5.19
N ALA A 5 3.90 23.99 -5.94
CA ALA A 5 3.28 24.11 -7.26
C ALA A 5 3.99 23.23 -8.30
N GLU A 6 5.32 23.15 -8.25
CA GLU A 6 6.11 22.26 -9.09
C GLU A 6 5.82 20.79 -8.79
N LEU A 7 5.78 20.42 -7.50
CA LEU A 7 5.39 19.07 -7.08
C LEU A 7 4.00 18.71 -7.60
N ALA A 8 3.02 19.59 -7.40
CA ALA A 8 1.65 19.34 -7.86
C ALA A 8 1.56 19.22 -9.39
N TRP A 9 2.36 20.00 -10.14
CA TRP A 9 2.44 19.87 -11.59
C TRP A 9 3.02 18.51 -12.00
N LEU A 10 4.10 18.09 -11.35
CA LEU A 10 4.72 16.79 -11.62
C LEU A 10 3.78 15.63 -11.26
N GLU A 11 3.14 15.67 -10.08
CA GLU A 11 2.15 14.68 -9.64
C GLU A 11 1.02 14.55 -10.68
N ARG A 12 0.48 15.65 -11.21
CA ARG A 12 -0.54 15.62 -12.28
C ARG A 12 -0.05 14.97 -13.57
N LEU A 13 1.21 15.15 -13.93
CA LEU A 13 1.80 14.54 -15.13
C LEU A 13 2.08 13.05 -14.92
N LEU A 14 2.55 12.66 -13.73
CA LEU A 14 3.01 11.32 -13.44
C LEU A 14 1.88 10.37 -13.04
N HIS A 15 0.91 10.80 -12.20
CA HIS A 15 -0.10 9.90 -11.67
C HIS A 15 -0.85 9.12 -12.75
N PRO A 16 -1.35 9.72 -13.86
CA PRO A 16 -2.02 8.96 -14.91
C PRO A 16 -1.11 7.90 -15.57
N LYS A 17 0.19 8.19 -15.70
CA LYS A 17 1.18 7.28 -16.30
C LYS A 17 1.49 6.11 -15.38
N VAL A 18 1.65 6.38 -14.09
CA VAL A 18 1.86 5.33 -13.07
C VAL A 18 0.64 4.41 -13.06
N MET A 19 -0.57 4.97 -13.05
CA MET A 19 -1.80 4.19 -13.07
C MET A 19 -1.92 3.31 -14.33
N ALA A 20 -1.66 3.87 -15.51
CA ALA A 20 -1.68 3.10 -16.76
C ALA A 20 -0.64 1.97 -16.75
N ARG A 21 0.55 2.22 -16.20
CA ARG A 21 1.60 1.18 -16.08
C ARG A 21 1.20 0.08 -15.10
N THR A 22 0.60 0.43 -13.96
CA THR A 22 0.10 -0.53 -12.96
C THR A 22 -0.98 -1.42 -13.55
N GLU A 23 -1.93 -0.87 -14.31
CA GLU A 23 -2.97 -1.68 -14.93
C GLU A 23 -2.40 -2.62 -16.00
N ALA A 24 -1.55 -2.10 -16.89
CA ALA A 24 -0.87 -2.94 -17.88
C ALA A 24 -0.03 -4.04 -17.23
N TRP A 25 0.63 -3.76 -16.10
CA TRP A 25 1.37 -4.77 -15.34
C TRP A 25 0.46 -5.89 -14.80
N ARG A 26 -0.72 -5.54 -14.30
CA ARG A 26 -1.72 -6.53 -13.83
C ARG A 26 -2.21 -7.41 -14.98
N GLU A 27 -2.53 -6.81 -16.13
CA GLU A 27 -2.91 -7.54 -17.34
C GLU A 27 -1.79 -8.47 -17.84
N GLU A 28 -0.54 -7.99 -17.83
CA GLU A 28 0.66 -8.77 -18.17
C GLU A 28 0.82 -10.01 -17.26
N LEU A 29 0.61 -9.85 -15.96
CA LEU A 29 0.66 -10.96 -15.00
C LEU A 29 -0.47 -11.97 -15.23
N ALA A 30 -1.69 -11.49 -15.46
CA ALA A 30 -2.85 -12.34 -15.70
C ALA A 30 -2.74 -13.17 -17.00
N ALA A 31 -1.97 -12.69 -17.98
CA ALA A 31 -1.74 -13.37 -19.25
C ALA A 31 -0.62 -14.43 -19.22
N LEU A 32 0.07 -14.62 -18.09
CA LEU A 32 1.11 -15.63 -17.97
C LEU A 32 0.53 -17.05 -18.07
N PRO A 33 1.29 -18.05 -18.54
CA PRO A 33 0.84 -19.45 -18.57
C PRO A 33 0.49 -20.02 -17.18
N ASP A 34 1.14 -19.48 -16.15
CA ASP A 34 0.91 -19.78 -14.74
C ASP A 34 0.87 -18.44 -13.98
N PRO A 35 -0.27 -17.74 -13.97
CA PRO A 35 -0.38 -16.43 -13.36
C PRO A 35 -0.24 -16.52 -11.84
N PRO A 36 0.34 -15.52 -11.17
CA PRO A 36 0.41 -15.53 -9.72
C PRO A 36 -0.99 -15.47 -9.11
N ALA A 37 -1.19 -16.18 -8.00
CA ALA A 37 -2.46 -16.12 -7.27
C ALA A 37 -2.77 -14.72 -6.72
N LEU A 38 -1.73 -13.91 -6.47
CA LEU A 38 -1.86 -12.55 -5.93
C LEU A 38 -0.92 -11.58 -6.64
N ALA A 39 -1.41 -10.37 -6.92
CA ALA A 39 -0.62 -9.24 -7.38
C ALA A 39 -0.76 -8.07 -6.41
N VAL A 40 0.33 -7.70 -5.73
CA VAL A 40 0.33 -6.70 -4.65
C VAL A 40 0.93 -5.38 -5.14
N ASN A 41 0.23 -4.27 -4.89
CA ASN A 41 0.74 -2.92 -5.14
C ASN A 41 0.91 -2.18 -3.82
N GLU A 42 2.12 -1.68 -3.55
CA GLU A 42 2.36 -0.77 -2.43
C GLU A 42 1.99 0.65 -2.84
N VAL A 43 0.97 1.23 -2.20
CA VAL A 43 0.43 2.56 -2.55
C VAL A 43 0.38 3.45 -1.30
N PRO A 44 1.35 4.38 -1.12
CA PRO A 44 1.43 5.19 0.10
C PRO A 44 0.23 6.11 0.36
N LEU A 45 -0.41 6.62 -0.71
CA LEU A 45 -1.52 7.59 -0.64
C LEU A 45 -2.83 6.99 -1.18
N LEU A 46 -3.07 5.71 -0.89
CA LEU A 46 -4.17 4.95 -1.49
C LEU A 46 -5.53 5.62 -1.25
N TYR A 47 -5.87 5.84 0.02
CA TYR A 47 -7.17 6.41 0.43
C TYR A 47 -7.26 7.91 0.17
N GLU A 48 -6.14 8.63 0.27
CA GLU A 48 -6.06 10.07 0.03
C GLU A 48 -6.37 10.42 -1.43
N THR A 49 -6.03 9.50 -2.34
CA THR A 49 -6.31 9.63 -3.77
C THR A 49 -7.63 9.00 -4.19
N GLY A 50 -8.35 8.32 -3.29
CA GLY A 50 -9.58 7.59 -3.60
C GLY A 50 -9.34 6.42 -4.56
N SER A 51 -8.18 5.79 -4.49
CA SER A 51 -7.78 4.73 -5.43
C SER A 51 -8.06 3.32 -4.91
N GLU A 52 -8.66 3.17 -3.72
CA GLU A 52 -8.98 1.89 -3.09
C GLU A 52 -9.90 1.01 -3.96
N ASP A 53 -10.86 1.60 -4.67
CA ASP A 53 -11.84 0.90 -5.53
C ASP A 53 -11.20 0.16 -6.73
N ARG A 54 -9.88 0.33 -6.93
CA ARG A 54 -9.11 -0.33 -7.99
C ARG A 54 -8.56 -1.69 -7.57
N PHE A 55 -8.64 -2.01 -6.28
CA PHE A 55 -8.11 -3.23 -5.71
C PHE A 55 -9.25 -4.08 -5.18
N ASP A 56 -9.12 -5.39 -5.33
CA ASP A 56 -10.11 -6.32 -4.79
C ASP A 56 -10.13 -6.26 -3.26
N LEU A 57 -8.97 -6.01 -2.64
CA LEU A 57 -8.76 -5.96 -1.21
C LEU A 57 -7.63 -4.99 -0.85
N VAL A 58 -7.69 -4.43 0.36
CA VAL A 58 -6.69 -3.54 0.93
C VAL A 58 -6.15 -4.11 2.24
N VAL A 59 -4.82 -4.20 2.33
CA VAL A 59 -4.09 -4.57 3.55
C VAL A 59 -3.34 -3.35 4.07
N VAL A 60 -3.65 -2.92 5.30
CA VAL A 60 -2.96 -1.83 5.99
C VAL A 60 -1.96 -2.38 6.98
N ILE A 61 -0.68 -2.05 6.78
CA ILE A 61 0.37 -2.25 7.79
C ILE A 61 0.68 -0.90 8.41
N THR A 62 0.52 -0.79 9.72
CA THR A 62 0.84 0.43 10.48
C THR A 62 1.78 0.11 11.64
N ALA A 63 2.24 1.12 12.36
CA ALA A 63 2.99 1.00 13.61
C ALA A 63 2.87 2.30 14.41
N PRO A 64 3.06 2.28 15.75
CA PRO A 64 3.09 3.49 16.55
C PRO A 64 4.08 4.52 15.98
N GLY A 65 3.70 5.81 15.99
CA GLY A 65 4.49 6.88 15.38
C GLY A 65 5.93 6.95 15.89
N GLU A 66 6.14 6.74 17.20
CA GLU A 66 7.47 6.68 17.80
C GLU A 66 8.34 5.57 17.21
N LEU A 67 7.75 4.38 16.99
CA LEU A 67 8.45 3.24 16.40
C LEU A 67 8.73 3.44 14.91
N ARG A 68 7.82 4.11 14.19
CA ARG A 68 8.06 4.52 12.79
C ARG A 68 9.23 5.50 12.70
N ALA A 69 9.27 6.49 13.59
CA ALA A 69 10.35 7.47 13.66
C ALA A 69 11.70 6.81 13.99
N GLU A 70 11.73 5.89 14.96
CA GLU A 70 12.93 5.11 15.28
C GLU A 70 13.44 4.31 14.06
N ARG A 71 12.54 3.63 13.34
CA ARG A 71 12.88 2.82 12.16
C ARG A 71 13.29 3.67 10.95
N ALA A 72 12.67 4.84 10.75
CA ALA A 72 12.97 5.73 9.64
C ALA A 72 14.30 6.46 9.81
N GLY A 73 14.72 6.74 11.05
CA GLY A 73 15.90 7.56 11.34
C GLY A 73 15.80 8.94 10.69
N GLU A 74 16.87 9.38 10.01
CA GLU A 74 16.90 10.68 9.31
C GLU A 74 16.02 10.75 8.05
N ARG A 75 15.36 9.64 7.66
CA ARG A 75 14.53 9.55 6.45
C ARG A 75 13.06 9.88 6.69
N LEU A 76 12.72 10.52 7.81
CA LEU A 76 11.37 10.99 8.03
C LEU A 76 10.99 11.95 6.90
N ASP A 77 10.19 11.43 5.98
CA ASP A 77 9.67 12.14 4.83
C ASP A 77 8.48 12.97 5.30
N ASP A 78 8.37 14.22 4.85
CA ASP A 78 7.19 15.10 5.02
C ASP A 78 5.88 14.45 4.50
N ARG A 79 5.95 13.25 3.92
CA ARG A 79 4.81 12.40 3.57
C ARG A 79 3.90 12.09 4.74
N GLU A 80 4.40 11.93 5.96
CA GLU A 80 3.51 11.57 7.10
C GLU A 80 2.41 12.62 7.32
N ASP A 81 2.73 13.90 7.13
CA ASP A 81 1.77 15.01 7.25
C ASP A 81 0.66 14.97 6.18
N ARG A 82 0.86 14.20 5.11
CA ARG A 82 -0.10 14.03 4.01
C ARG A 82 -0.98 12.80 4.20
N LEU A 83 -0.67 11.92 5.14
CA LEU A 83 -1.40 10.67 5.36
C LEU A 83 -2.64 10.91 6.24
N LEU A 84 -3.70 10.18 5.94
CA LEU A 84 -4.81 9.98 6.87
C LEU A 84 -4.30 9.27 8.13
N SER A 85 -5.02 9.48 9.23
CA SER A 85 -4.71 8.84 10.50
C SER A 85 -4.78 7.31 10.39
N ASP A 86 -3.98 6.63 11.21
CA ASP A 86 -3.94 5.18 11.24
C ASP A 86 -5.33 4.59 11.54
N ASP A 87 -6.10 5.18 12.46
CA ASP A 87 -7.48 4.76 12.77
C ASP A 87 -8.40 4.77 11.54
N VAL A 88 -8.28 5.79 10.68
CA VAL A 88 -9.09 5.89 9.47
C VAL A 88 -8.68 4.84 8.46
N LYS A 89 -7.37 4.61 8.28
CA LYS A 89 -6.86 3.61 7.32
C LYS A 89 -7.23 2.20 7.76
N VAL A 90 -7.03 1.89 9.04
CA VAL A 90 -7.38 0.60 9.65
C VAL A 90 -8.88 0.34 9.56
N GLY A 91 -9.72 1.35 9.85
CA GLY A 91 -11.17 1.20 9.79
C GLY A 91 -11.75 1.00 8.38
N ARG A 92 -10.96 1.25 7.33
CA ARG A 92 -11.37 1.06 5.92
C ARG A 92 -10.78 -0.19 5.27
N ALA A 93 -9.76 -0.80 5.87
CA ALA A 93 -9.04 -1.91 5.27
C ALA A 93 -9.77 -3.25 5.47
N ASP A 94 -9.61 -4.16 4.53
CA ASP A 94 -10.07 -5.54 4.67
C ASP A 94 -9.23 -6.31 5.69
N PHE A 95 -7.92 -6.04 5.70
CA PHE A 95 -6.99 -6.57 6.68
C PHE A 95 -6.12 -5.45 7.23
N ALA A 96 -5.84 -5.49 8.53
CA ALA A 96 -4.96 -4.52 9.17
C ALA A 96 -4.03 -5.20 10.16
N TYR A 97 -2.79 -4.72 10.23
CA TYR A 97 -1.79 -5.20 11.18
C TYR A 97 -0.99 -4.04 11.76
N VAL A 98 -0.84 -4.05 13.09
CA VAL A 98 0.05 -3.15 13.81
C VAL A 98 1.40 -3.85 13.93
N ASN A 99 2.38 -3.38 13.17
CA ASN A 99 3.74 -3.89 13.10
C ASN A 99 4.61 -3.34 14.23
N ASP A 100 4.24 -3.62 15.47
CA ASP A 100 4.98 -3.29 16.70
C ASP A 100 5.72 -4.51 17.30
N GLY A 101 5.43 -5.71 16.81
CA GLY A 101 6.08 -6.96 17.20
C GLY A 101 7.34 -7.31 16.38
N SER A 102 7.63 -8.61 16.32
CA SER A 102 8.76 -9.15 15.59
C SER A 102 8.47 -9.36 14.10
N LEU A 103 9.54 -9.55 13.30
CA LEU A 103 9.38 -9.97 11.91
C LEU A 103 8.68 -11.33 11.79
N THR A 104 8.85 -12.22 12.77
CA THR A 104 8.14 -13.51 12.81
C THR A 104 6.64 -13.33 12.96
N ASP A 105 6.19 -12.36 13.76
CA ASP A 105 4.76 -12.06 13.92
C ASP A 105 4.18 -11.46 12.63
N LEU A 106 4.95 -10.57 11.98
CA LEU A 106 4.58 -10.01 10.68
C LEU A 106 4.51 -11.08 9.59
N ASP A 107 5.48 -11.99 9.52
CA ASP A 107 5.50 -13.11 8.57
C ASP A 107 4.29 -14.02 8.79
N ALA A 108 3.93 -14.29 10.05
CA ALA A 108 2.75 -15.08 10.38
C ALA A 108 1.45 -14.40 9.91
N PHE A 109 1.32 -13.09 10.12
CA PHE A 109 0.19 -12.33 9.59
C PHE A 109 0.11 -12.38 8.07
N VAL A 110 1.22 -12.14 7.37
CA VAL A 110 1.27 -12.18 5.90
C VAL A 110 0.93 -13.58 5.38
N ALA A 111 1.41 -14.64 6.03
CA ALA A 111 1.08 -16.01 5.66
C ALA A 111 -0.42 -16.33 5.83
N ASP A 112 -1.03 -15.88 6.93
CA ASP A 112 -2.47 -16.08 7.17
C ASP A 112 -3.34 -15.34 6.16
N VAL A 113 -3.00 -14.07 5.86
CA VAL A 113 -3.69 -13.29 4.83
C VAL A 113 -3.56 -13.97 3.49
N THR A 114 -2.34 -14.26 3.02
CA THR A 114 -2.13 -14.88 1.69
C THR A 114 -2.83 -16.23 1.56
N GLN A 115 -2.82 -17.07 2.61
CA GLN A 115 -3.56 -18.34 2.62
C GLN A 115 -5.08 -18.11 2.58
N THR A 116 -5.59 -17.11 3.29
CA THR A 116 -7.02 -16.79 3.26
C THR A 116 -7.44 -16.39 1.85
N LEU A 117 -6.65 -15.56 1.16
CA LEU A 117 -6.95 -15.11 -0.20
C LEU A 117 -6.92 -16.25 -1.21
N ASP A 118 -5.94 -17.14 -1.12
CA ASP A 118 -5.82 -18.30 -2.01
C ASP A 118 -7.07 -19.20 -1.96
N ARG A 119 -7.62 -19.43 -0.76
CA ARG A 119 -8.82 -20.26 -0.58
C ARG A 119 -10.12 -19.64 -1.09
N HIS A 120 -10.18 -18.32 -1.24
CA HIS A 120 -11.38 -17.61 -1.71
C HIS A 120 -11.49 -17.50 -3.24
N HIS A 121 -10.42 -17.86 -3.96
CA HIS A 121 -10.37 -17.90 -5.42
C HIS A 121 -10.59 -19.30 -6.04
N THR A 122 -11.01 -20.29 -5.24
CA THR A 122 -11.44 -21.63 -5.71
C THR A 122 -12.97 -21.76 -5.67
#